data_AF-A0A423V3R9-F1
#
_entry.id   AF-A0A423V3R9-F1
#
_cell.length_a   1.000
_cell.length_b   1.000
_cell.length_c   1.000
_cell.angle_alpha   90.00
_cell.angle_beta   90.00
_cell.angle_gamma   90.00
#
_symmetry.space_group_name_H-M   'P 1'
#
loop_
_entity.id
_entity.type
_entity.pdbx_description
1 polymer ?
#
loop_
_entity_poly.entity_id
_entity_poly.type
_entity_poly.pdbx_seq_one_letter_code
_entity_poly.pdbx_strand_id
1 'polypeptide(L)' 'LPRSTEPAPAAALAAIWCDVLGVEAIGPDDDFWDLGGNSLYAIRIGALARERGLPAVPLRQLYLTPTLGALSEALSLRA' A
#
# COMPACT_ATOMS: atom_id res chain seq x y z
N LEU A 1 -14.67 10.72 24.13
CA LEU A 1 -13.51 11.12 23.31
C LEU A 1 -13.66 10.48 21.94
N PRO A 2 -13.50 11.19 20.81
CA PRO A 2 -13.35 10.50 19.53
C PRO A 2 -12.08 9.66 19.62
N ARG A 3 -12.17 8.37 19.29
CA ARG A 3 -10.99 7.52 19.09
C ARG A 3 -10.14 8.20 18.03
N SER A 4 -8.87 8.47 18.32
CA SER A 4 -7.87 8.77 17.30
C SER A 4 -8.04 7.71 16.21
N THR A 5 -8.63 8.10 15.10
CA THR A 5 -8.97 7.16 14.04
C THR A 5 -7.69 6.94 13.29
N GLU A 6 -6.87 6.02 13.80
CA GLU A 6 -5.78 5.44 13.02
C GLU A 6 -6.40 5.02 11.68
N PRO A 7 -5.91 5.52 10.54
CA PRO A 7 -6.46 5.15 9.25
C PRO A 7 -6.39 3.64 9.11
N ALA A 8 -7.47 3.03 8.57
CA ALA A 8 -7.46 1.61 8.27
C ALA A 8 -6.20 1.27 7.43
N PRO A 9 -5.59 0.09 7.57
CA PRO A 9 -4.36 -0.27 6.89
C PRO A 9 -4.34 0.04 5.38
N ALA A 10 -5.49 -0.10 4.72
CA ALA A 10 -5.68 0.27 3.31
C ALA A 10 -5.49 1.77 3.04
N ALA A 11 -6.05 2.65 3.88
CA ALA A 11 -5.91 4.10 3.74
C ALA A 11 -4.47 4.57 4.03
N ALA A 12 -3.82 3.95 5.01
CA ALA A 12 -2.42 4.22 5.29
C ALA A 12 -1.51 3.77 4.13
N LEU A 13 -1.79 2.60 3.55
CA LEU A 13 -1.07 2.09 2.39
C LEU A 13 -1.28 2.96 1.14
N ALA A 14 -2.52 3.41 0.90
CA ALA A 14 -2.85 4.34 -0.17
C ALA A 14 -2.02 5.63 -0.08
N ALA A 15 -1.91 6.21 1.12
CA ALA A 15 -1.11 7.41 1.33
C ALA A 15 0.38 7.17 1.03
N ILE A 16 0.94 6.01 1.41
CA ILE A 16 2.32 5.66 1.04
C ILE A 16 2.48 5.59 -0.48
N TRP A 17 1.53 4.99 -1.18
CA TRP A 17 1.60 4.88 -2.64
C TRP A 17 1.50 6.27 -3.30
N CYS A 18 0.62 7.16 -2.84
CA CYS A 18 0.55 8.54 -3.31
C CYS A 18 1.90 9.24 -3.15
N ASP A 19 2.51 9.14 -1.96
CA ASP A 19 3.82 9.76 -1.65
C ASP A 19 4.95 9.23 -2.56
N VAL A 20 4.91 7.94 -2.92
CA VAL A 20 5.98 7.28 -3.69
C VAL A 20 5.79 7.44 -5.20
N LEU A 21 4.56 7.32 -5.68
CA LEU A 21 4.19 7.39 -7.11
C LEU A 21 3.98 8.84 -7.58
N GLY A 22 3.80 9.79 -6.64
CA GLY A 22 3.58 11.19 -6.97
C GLY A 22 2.18 11.46 -7.55
N VAL A 23 1.18 10.69 -7.13
CA VAL A 23 -0.23 10.85 -7.53
C VAL A 23 -1.07 11.41 -6.38
N GLU A 24 -2.14 12.12 -6.71
CA GLU A 24 -2.98 12.81 -5.71
C GLU A 24 -3.84 11.84 -4.88
N ALA A 25 -4.40 10.82 -5.53
CA ALA A 25 -5.26 9.84 -4.90
C ALA A 25 -5.12 8.47 -5.57
N ILE A 26 -5.38 7.41 -4.79
CA ILE A 26 -5.35 6.02 -5.24
C ILE A 26 -6.61 5.32 -4.73
N GLY A 27 -7.35 4.74 -5.65
CA GLY A 27 -8.52 3.90 -5.42
C GLY A 27 -8.16 2.43 -5.20
N PRO A 28 -9.14 1.61 -4.77
CA PRO A 28 -8.92 0.19 -4.50
C PRO A 28 -8.55 -0.62 -5.75
N ASP A 29 -8.98 -0.20 -6.93
CA ASP A 29 -8.77 -0.90 -8.19
C ASP A 29 -7.55 -0.36 -8.98
N ASP A 30 -6.87 0.66 -8.47
CA ASP A 30 -5.70 1.22 -9.14
C ASP A 30 -4.52 0.25 -9.05
N ASP A 31 -4.00 -0.12 -10.21
CA ASP A 31 -2.89 -1.03 -10.37
C ASP A 31 -1.54 -0.31 -10.19
N PHE A 32 -0.69 -0.85 -9.33
CA PHE A 32 0.63 -0.31 -9.02
C PHE A 32 1.48 -0.07 -10.28
N TRP A 33 1.44 -0.99 -11.24
CA TRP A 33 2.27 -0.97 -12.44
C TRP A 33 1.72 0.01 -13.48
N ASP A 34 0.41 0.09 -13.62
CA ASP A 34 -0.24 1.06 -14.52
C ASP A 34 -0.04 2.50 -14.04
N LEU A 35 0.09 2.70 -12.73
CA LEU A 35 0.47 4.00 -12.12
C LEU A 35 1.97 4.34 -12.27
N GLY A 36 2.76 3.53 -12.99
CA GLY A 36 4.20 3.76 -13.18
C GLY A 36 5.09 3.17 -12.08
N GLY A 37 4.54 2.26 -11.27
CA GLY A 37 5.27 1.51 -10.27
C GLY A 37 6.43 0.69 -10.83
N ASN A 38 7.48 0.52 -10.03
CA ASN A 38 8.64 -0.30 -10.36
C ASN A 38 9.21 -0.94 -9.09
N SER A 39 10.24 -1.78 -9.25
CA SER A 39 10.85 -2.51 -8.13
C SER A 39 11.45 -1.59 -7.06
N LEU A 40 12.02 -0.45 -7.43
CA LEU A 40 12.56 0.53 -6.49
C LEU A 40 11.43 1.16 -5.66
N TYR A 41 10.33 1.51 -6.30
CA TYR A 41 9.15 2.05 -5.63
C TYR A 41 8.50 1.01 -4.71
N ALA A 42 8.42 -0.25 -5.13
CA ALA A 42 7.92 -1.34 -4.30
C ALA A 42 8.78 -1.54 -3.03
N ILE A 43 10.11 -1.48 -3.15
CA ILE A 43 11.03 -1.53 -2.00
C ILE A 43 10.80 -0.34 -1.08
N ARG A 44 10.65 0.87 -1.63
CA ARG A 44 10.40 2.10 -0.86
C ARG A 44 9.06 2.04 -0.11
N ILE A 45 8.00 1.56 -0.77
CA ILE A 45 6.69 1.34 -0.15
C ILE A 45 6.81 0.35 1.01
N GLY A 46 7.50 -0.78 0.83
CA GLY A 46 7.70 -1.75 1.89
C GLY A 46 8.45 -1.20 3.10
N ALA A 47 9.45 -0.34 2.88
CA ALA A 47 10.17 0.33 3.96
C ALA A 47 9.27 1.31 4.73
N LEU A 48 8.53 2.18 4.03
CA LEU A 48 7.60 3.14 4.62
C LEU A 48 6.43 2.47 5.34
N ALA A 49 5.92 1.36 4.79
CA ALA A 49 4.86 0.57 5.42
C ALA A 49 5.32 0.05 6.79
N ARG A 50 6.54 -0.49 6.87
CA ARG A 50 7.14 -0.94 8.13
C ARG A 50 7.34 0.20 9.13
N GLU A 51 7.78 1.37 8.67
CA GLU A 51 7.93 2.56 9.53
C GLU A 51 6.59 3.03 10.10
N ARG A 52 5.50 2.86 9.35
CA ARG A 52 4.13 3.17 9.77
C ARG A 52 3.44 2.01 10.51
N GLY A 53 4.16 0.93 10.85
CA GLY A 53 3.60 -0.21 11.59
C GLY A 53 2.62 -1.07 10.79
N LEU A 54 2.60 -0.95 9.45
CA LEU A 54 1.77 -1.77 8.58
C LEU A 54 2.39 -3.16 8.34
N PRO A 55 1.58 -4.15 7.91
CA PRO A 55 2.09 -5.44 7.47
C PRO A 55 3.15 -5.28 6.38
N ALA A 56 4.14 -6.18 6.37
CA ALA A 56 5.18 -6.18 5.36
C ALA A 56 4.56 -6.31 3.95
N VAL A 57 5.02 -5.48 3.01
CA VAL A 57 4.59 -5.51 1.61
C VAL A 57 5.69 -6.19 0.76
N PRO A 58 5.71 -7.53 0.64
CA PRO A 58 6.72 -8.20 -0.17
C PRO A 58 6.49 -7.94 -1.65
N LEU A 59 7.57 -7.72 -2.41
CA LEU A 59 7.51 -7.49 -3.86
C LEU A 59 6.73 -8.58 -4.60
N ARG A 60 6.87 -9.84 -4.16
CA ARG A 60 6.11 -10.97 -4.71
C ARG A 60 4.59 -10.78 -4.61
N GLN A 61 4.11 -10.18 -3.52
CA GLN A 61 2.68 -9.97 -3.31
C GLN A 61 2.16 -8.86 -4.22
N LEU A 62 2.93 -7.79 -4.44
CA LEU A 62 2.60 -6.75 -5.42
C LEU A 62 2.44 -7.29 -6.85
N TYR A 63 3.17 -8.35 -7.22
CA TYR A 63 2.96 -9.01 -8.50
C TYR A 63 1.68 -9.88 -8.56
N LEU A 64 1.27 -10.46 -7.44
CA LEU A 64 0.08 -11.34 -7.37
C LEU A 64 -1.22 -10.55 -7.23
N THR A 65 -1.17 -9.46 -6.47
CA THR A 65 -2.31 -8.60 -6.16
C THR A 65 -1.87 -7.15 -6.37
N PRO A 66 -1.82 -6.69 -7.63
CA PRO A 66 -1.21 -5.41 -7.98
C PRO A 66 -2.10 -4.20 -7.71
N THR A 67 -3.39 -4.41 -7.43
CA THR A 67 -4.30 -3.34 -7.02
C THR A 67 -4.23 -3.09 -5.52
N LEU A 68 -4.45 -1.85 -5.09
CA LEU A 68 -4.42 -1.45 -3.68
C LEU A 68 -5.38 -2.31 -2.82
N GLY A 69 -6.59 -2.58 -3.32
CA GLY A 69 -7.63 -3.35 -2.66
C GLY A 69 -7.22 -4.80 -2.47
N ALA A 70 -6.81 -5.47 -3.57
CA ALA A 70 -6.40 -6.87 -3.52
C ALA A 70 -5.14 -7.07 -2.66
N LEU A 71 -4.20 -6.11 -2.70
CA LEU A 71 -3.03 -6.14 -1.82
C LEU A 71 -3.43 -6.00 -0.35
N SER A 72 -4.27 -5.02 -0.03
CA SER A 72 -4.73 -4.77 1.35
C SER A 72 -5.46 -5.97 1.94
N GLU A 73 -6.30 -6.64 1.15
CA GLU A 73 -6.98 -7.86 1.55
C GLU A 73 -5.98 -9.00 1.82
N ALA A 74 -5.05 -9.24 0.89
CA ALA A 74 -4.07 -10.31 1.03
C ALA A 74 -3.11 -10.11 2.21
N LEU A 75 -2.80 -8.87 2.56
CA LEU A 75 -2.01 -8.53 3.75
C LEU A 75 -2.82 -8.72 5.04
N SER A 76 -4.12 -8.42 5.02
CA SER A 76 -5.02 -8.59 6.17
C SER A 76 -5.26 -10.07 6.49
N LEU A 77 -5.25 -10.95 5.49
CA LEU A 77 -5.32 -12.40 5.66
C LEU A 77 -4.05 -13.01 6.27
N ARG A 78 -2.97 -12.22 6.42
CA ARG A 78 -1.66 -12.65 6.92
C ARG A 78 -1.24 -11.99 8.23
N ALA A 79 -2.05 -11.09 8.77
CA ALA A 79 -1.82 -10.38 10.04
C ALA A 79 -2.45 -11.14 11.21
#